data_AF-A0A9P9FCY4-F1
#
_entry.id   AF-A0A9P9FCY4-F1
#
_cell.length_a   1.000
_cell.length_b   1.000
_cell.length_c   1.000
_cell.angle_alpha   90.00
_cell.angle_beta   90.00
_cell.angle_gamma   90.00
#
_symmetry.space_group_name_H-M   'P 1'
#
loop_
_entity.id
_entity.type
_entity.pdbx_description
1 polymer ?
#
loop_
_entity_poly.entity_id
_entity_poly.type
_entity_poly.pdbx_seq_one_letter_code
_entity_poly.pdbx_strand_id
1 'polypeptide(L)'
;MTPASEHDDTVVPATTTVAQAPPAPAFATSPAQQQQPPLMKRHLRTMTSTEEIDSTINRPGSVKINVQGAFIVDPDTSTPASGGGGATAVAAAAHANANANNGRVSPSSHPETSDIRLPNHTAVVSHIAIDIGGSLAKLVYFSREVDSTDPGGRLNFQNFETDRIDDCLEYMRHLRDNQLMLNGSQPGELCVMATGGGAYKFYDKIREALGVNVNVLREDEMECLIIGLDFFITEIPREVFTYSESDPMQFVPPRDNIYPYLLVNIGSGVSFLKVTGPRSYQRVGGTSLGGGTLWGLLSMLTGARTFDEMLDLAGHGDNAKVDMLVGDIYGTDYGKIGLKSTTIASSFGKVFRMKREAESAAEDSPVPHDSESSFSGADVSRSLLYAISNNIGQIAYLQSQIHSLSNIYFGGSFIRGHRQTINTLSYAIKFWSQGEKQAYFLRHEGYLGSVGAFLKRQPRNWGRRGSLEGMEEMSEWRRSQREAEVSASTA
;
A
#
# COMPACT_ATOMS: atom_id res chain seq x y z
N MET A 1 46.09 0.42 -57.32
CA MET A 1 45.36 0.54 -58.60
C MET A 1 43.94 1.00 -58.26
N THR A 2 43.65 2.27 -58.56
CA THR A 2 42.36 3.00 -58.52
C THR A 2 41.47 2.62 -59.73
N PRO A 3 40.21 3.13 -59.93
CA PRO A 3 39.41 4.16 -59.20
C PRO A 3 38.00 3.65 -58.77
N ALA A 4 37.13 4.28 -57.96
CA ALA A 4 36.56 5.63 -57.80
C ALA A 4 35.53 6.08 -58.88
N SER A 5 34.48 6.80 -58.45
CA SER A 5 33.29 7.42 -59.13
C SER A 5 31.98 6.61 -59.01
N GLU A 6 30.78 7.16 -58.76
CA GLU A 6 30.30 8.55 -58.65
C GLU A 6 28.88 8.62 -58.02
N HIS A 7 28.57 9.83 -57.53
CA HIS A 7 27.33 10.43 -57.02
C HIS A 7 25.99 10.11 -57.72
N ASP A 8 24.87 10.22 -56.98
CA ASP A 8 23.90 11.30 -57.25
C ASP A 8 23.03 11.65 -56.01
N ASP A 9 22.97 12.94 -55.73
CA ASP A 9 22.14 13.61 -54.74
C ASP A 9 20.88 14.12 -55.45
N THR A 10 19.68 13.86 -54.91
CA THR A 10 18.50 14.67 -55.27
C THR A 10 17.75 15.12 -54.02
N VAL A 11 17.71 16.44 -53.87
CA VAL A 11 17.00 17.22 -52.85
C VAL A 11 15.75 17.85 -53.50
N VAL A 12 14.76 18.17 -52.65
CA VAL A 12 13.59 19.09 -52.75
C VAL A 12 12.34 18.67 -53.55
N PRO A 13 11.11 19.16 -53.21
CA PRO A 13 10.73 20.01 -52.07
C PRO A 13 9.47 19.60 -51.27
N ALA A 14 9.36 20.22 -50.09
CA ALA A 14 8.17 20.30 -49.26
C ALA A 14 7.04 21.08 -49.96
N THR A 15 5.83 20.56 -49.89
CA THR A 15 4.59 21.30 -50.15
C THR A 15 3.72 21.32 -48.91
N THR A 16 3.64 22.51 -48.33
CA THR A 16 2.72 22.94 -47.30
C THR A 16 1.29 22.95 -47.85
N THR A 17 0.37 22.16 -47.30
CA THR A 17 -1.07 22.36 -47.52
C THR A 17 -1.75 22.65 -46.20
N VAL A 18 -2.09 23.92 -46.06
CA VAL A 18 -2.94 24.52 -45.03
C VAL A 18 -4.36 24.00 -45.23
N ALA A 19 -4.89 23.25 -44.27
CA ALA A 19 -6.30 22.88 -44.25
C ALA A 19 -7.11 24.00 -43.56
N GLN A 20 -7.93 24.69 -44.36
CA GLN A 20 -8.84 25.75 -43.94
C GLN A 20 -10.01 25.19 -43.11
N ALA A 21 -10.35 25.89 -42.04
CA ALA A 21 -11.54 25.66 -41.24
C ALA A 21 -12.82 26.11 -41.99
N PRO A 22 -13.95 25.39 -41.88
CA PRO A 22 -15.23 25.83 -42.43
C PRO A 22 -15.91 26.89 -41.53
N PRO A 23 -16.80 27.74 -42.11
CA PRO A 23 -17.24 28.99 -41.50
C PRO A 23 -18.40 28.81 -40.50
N ALA A 24 -18.47 29.72 -39.53
CA ALA A 24 -19.60 29.90 -38.63
C ALA A 24 -20.80 30.54 -39.35
N PRO A 25 -22.05 30.14 -39.05
CA PRO A 25 -23.22 30.91 -39.44
C PRO A 25 -23.62 31.92 -38.36
N ALA A 26 -23.95 33.12 -38.84
CA ALA A 26 -24.32 34.29 -38.07
C ALA A 26 -25.78 34.27 -37.56
N PHE A 27 -25.98 35.07 -36.52
CA PHE A 27 -27.22 35.35 -35.79
C PHE A 27 -28.37 35.90 -36.67
N ALA A 28 -29.59 35.48 -36.35
CA ALA A 28 -30.82 36.22 -36.62
C ALA A 28 -31.69 36.26 -35.34
N THR A 29 -32.21 37.45 -35.03
CA THR A 29 -32.85 37.85 -33.76
C THR A 29 -34.39 37.84 -33.80
N SER A 30 -34.99 37.46 -32.65
CA SER A 30 -36.28 37.93 -32.03
C SER A 30 -37.60 37.20 -32.35
N PRO A 31 -38.63 37.22 -31.44
CA PRO A 31 -38.72 37.91 -30.14
C PRO A 31 -39.12 37.02 -28.93
N ALA A 32 -39.06 37.65 -27.75
CA ALA A 32 -39.26 37.10 -26.42
C ALA A 32 -40.66 36.53 -26.13
N GLN A 33 -40.69 35.38 -25.45
CA GLN A 33 -41.77 34.99 -24.55
C GLN A 33 -41.17 34.53 -23.22
N GLN A 34 -41.52 35.27 -22.16
CA GLN A 34 -41.19 34.94 -20.77
C GLN A 34 -41.92 33.65 -20.36
N GLN A 35 -41.19 32.59 -20.08
CA GLN A 35 -41.68 31.46 -19.29
C GLN A 35 -40.75 31.25 -18.10
N GLN A 36 -41.34 31.33 -16.91
CA GLN A 36 -40.72 31.12 -15.61
C GLN A 36 -40.11 29.70 -15.53
N PRO A 37 -38.95 29.50 -14.86
CA PRO A 37 -38.42 28.16 -14.65
C PRO A 37 -39.32 27.38 -13.68
N PRO A 38 -39.66 26.10 -13.96
CA PRO A 38 -40.40 25.29 -13.00
C PRO A 38 -39.49 24.96 -11.81
N LEU A 39 -40.03 25.14 -10.61
CA LEU A 39 -39.45 24.72 -9.34
C LEU A 39 -38.99 23.26 -9.42
N MET A 40 -37.67 23.02 -9.34
CA MET A 40 -37.11 21.67 -9.16
C MET A 40 -37.60 21.12 -7.82
N LYS A 41 -38.64 20.27 -7.89
CA LYS A 41 -38.99 19.36 -6.80
C LYS A 41 -37.82 18.39 -6.62
N ARG A 42 -37.19 18.49 -5.45
CA ARG A 42 -36.17 17.59 -4.92
C ARG A 42 -36.72 16.15 -4.93
N HIS A 43 -36.38 15.39 -5.98
CA HIS A 43 -36.64 13.95 -6.00
C HIS A 43 -35.71 13.28 -4.98
N LEU A 44 -36.27 12.80 -3.87
CA LEU A 44 -35.68 11.69 -3.14
C LEU A 44 -35.59 10.50 -4.09
N ARG A 45 -34.38 10.06 -4.42
CA ARG A 45 -34.18 8.76 -5.07
C ARG A 45 -34.13 7.68 -4.00
N THR A 46 -35.18 6.88 -3.97
CA THR A 46 -35.24 5.55 -3.34
C THR A 46 -35.06 4.50 -4.44
N MET A 47 -34.44 3.38 -4.09
CA MET A 47 -34.25 2.15 -4.89
C MET A 47 -33.08 2.15 -5.89
N THR A 48 -32.27 1.10 -5.78
CA THR A 48 -31.17 0.76 -6.69
C THR A 48 -31.68 0.49 -8.10
N SER A 49 -31.02 1.04 -9.11
CA SER A 49 -31.44 0.95 -10.51
C SER A 49 -30.93 -0.34 -11.19
N THR A 50 -31.55 -0.75 -12.30
CA THR A 50 -31.11 -1.91 -13.11
C THR A 50 -29.68 -1.78 -13.63
N GLU A 51 -29.16 -0.55 -13.77
CA GLU A 51 -27.75 -0.27 -14.12
C GLU A 51 -26.78 -0.65 -12.97
N GLU A 52 -27.20 -0.55 -11.72
CA GLU A 52 -26.44 -1.08 -10.57
C GLU A 52 -26.48 -2.61 -10.50
N ILE A 53 -27.52 -3.23 -11.07
CA ILE A 53 -27.66 -4.69 -11.14
C ILE A 53 -26.76 -5.26 -12.25
N ASP A 54 -26.69 -4.64 -13.42
CA ASP A 54 -25.83 -5.12 -14.51
C ASP A 54 -24.33 -4.86 -14.25
N SER A 55 -23.96 -3.80 -13.52
CA SER A 55 -22.58 -3.59 -13.07
C SER A 55 -22.12 -4.60 -12.00
N THR A 56 -23.06 -5.28 -11.32
CA THR A 56 -22.81 -6.31 -10.31
C THR A 56 -22.17 -7.58 -10.91
N ILE A 57 -22.29 -7.80 -12.22
CA ILE A 57 -21.69 -8.96 -12.90
C ILE A 57 -20.16 -8.81 -13.08
N ASN A 58 -19.62 -7.59 -13.02
CA ASN A 58 -18.22 -7.30 -13.36
C ASN A 58 -17.24 -7.19 -12.17
N ARG A 59 -17.72 -7.13 -10.91
CA ARG A 59 -16.85 -6.96 -9.72
C ARG A 59 -17.35 -7.77 -8.50
N PRO A 60 -16.90 -9.02 -8.28
CA PRO A 60 -17.38 -9.84 -7.17
C PRO A 60 -16.63 -9.53 -5.85
N GLY A 61 -17.29 -8.79 -4.96
CA GLY A 61 -16.97 -8.60 -3.54
C GLY A 61 -18.21 -8.01 -2.86
N SER A 62 -18.68 -8.59 -1.76
CA SER A 62 -20.06 -8.32 -1.29
C SER A 62 -20.17 -7.19 -0.25
N VAL A 63 -19.04 -6.78 0.33
CA VAL A 63 -19.01 -5.61 1.21
C VAL A 63 -18.93 -4.40 0.30
N LYS A 64 -20.09 -3.83 -0.03
CA LYS A 64 -20.14 -2.51 -0.69
C LYS A 64 -19.69 -1.46 0.32
N ILE A 65 -18.38 -1.27 0.45
CA ILE A 65 -17.81 -0.13 1.16
C ILE A 65 -18.18 1.10 0.34
N ASN A 66 -18.81 2.09 0.96
CA ASN A 66 -19.07 3.35 0.28
C ASN A 66 -17.81 4.21 0.39
N VAL A 67 -17.05 4.22 -0.70
CA VAL A 67 -15.79 4.96 -0.85
C VAL A 67 -16.02 6.40 -1.37
N GLN A 68 -17.27 6.81 -1.59
CA GLN A 68 -17.55 8.17 -2.02
C GLN A 68 -17.06 9.15 -0.94
N GLY A 69 -16.16 10.06 -1.34
CA GLY A 69 -15.52 11.00 -0.43
C GLY A 69 -14.48 10.38 0.49
N ALA A 70 -14.01 9.16 0.22
CA ALA A 70 -12.95 8.54 1.01
C ALA A 70 -11.66 9.38 0.95
N PHE A 71 -10.97 9.47 2.08
CA PHE A 71 -9.68 10.14 2.17
C PHE A 71 -8.79 9.50 3.23
N ILE A 72 -7.48 9.62 3.03
CA ILE A 72 -6.47 9.15 3.97
C ILE A 72 -6.25 10.23 5.02
N VAL A 73 -6.27 9.84 6.30
CA VAL A 73 -6.11 10.75 7.44
C VAL A 73 -4.63 11.06 7.64
N ASP A 74 -4.20 12.25 7.22
CA ASP A 74 -2.81 12.70 7.41
C ASP A 74 -2.59 13.06 8.90
N PRO A 75 -1.54 12.55 9.56
CA PRO A 75 -1.32 12.71 11.02
C PRO A 75 -1.17 14.18 11.47
N ASP A 76 -0.80 15.09 10.57
CA ASP A 76 -0.62 16.52 10.86
C ASP A 76 -1.89 17.37 10.69
N THR A 77 -3.00 16.77 10.22
CA THR A 77 -4.29 17.47 10.08
C THR A 77 -5.19 17.24 11.28
N SER A 78 -4.80 17.77 12.44
CA SER A 78 -5.77 17.99 13.53
C SER A 78 -6.69 19.15 13.14
N THR A 79 -7.98 18.87 13.01
CA THR A 79 -9.03 19.89 12.88
C THR A 79 -8.94 20.86 14.06
N PRO A 80 -9.07 22.18 13.89
CA PRO A 80 -9.00 23.11 15.01
C PRO A 80 -10.09 22.78 16.02
N ALA A 81 -9.70 22.58 17.28
CA ALA A 81 -10.64 22.40 18.37
C ALA A 81 -11.51 23.66 18.49
N SER A 82 -12.76 23.57 18.05
CA SER A 82 -13.80 24.50 18.48
C SER A 82 -14.23 24.05 19.88
N GLY A 83 -14.17 24.99 20.82
CA GLY A 83 -14.24 24.74 22.26
C GLY A 83 -15.51 24.00 22.69
N GLY A 84 -15.30 22.93 23.45
CA GLY A 84 -16.34 22.17 24.14
C GLY A 84 -15.65 21.07 24.95
N GLY A 85 -15.26 21.39 26.18
CA GLY A 85 -14.57 20.47 27.07
C GLY A 85 -15.47 19.29 27.48
N GLY A 86 -14.88 18.09 27.47
CA GLY A 86 -15.40 16.92 28.17
C GLY A 86 -15.94 15.80 27.28
N ALA A 87 -15.06 14.99 26.68
CA ALA A 87 -15.30 13.57 26.35
C ALA A 87 -14.07 12.89 25.71
N THR A 88 -13.17 13.63 25.06
CA THR A 88 -12.01 13.08 24.32
C THR A 88 -10.84 12.60 25.18
N ALA A 89 -10.86 12.85 26.50
CA ALA A 89 -9.80 12.41 27.41
C ALA A 89 -9.91 10.94 27.83
N VAL A 90 -11.07 10.29 27.64
CA VAL A 90 -11.32 8.94 28.21
C VAL A 90 -10.75 7.83 27.31
N ALA A 91 -10.75 8.00 25.99
CA ALA A 91 -10.13 7.04 25.07
C ALA A 91 -8.59 7.09 25.09
N ALA A 92 -8.00 8.27 25.29
CA ALA A 92 -6.55 8.42 25.49
C ALA A 92 -6.10 7.90 26.88
N ALA A 93 -6.93 8.05 27.92
CA ALA A 93 -6.62 7.55 29.26
C ALA A 93 -6.69 6.02 29.38
N ALA A 94 -7.52 5.34 28.58
CA ALA A 94 -7.55 3.88 28.52
C ALA A 94 -6.24 3.26 27.99
N HIS A 95 -5.50 3.99 27.14
CA HIS A 95 -4.17 3.58 26.67
C HIS A 95 -3.06 3.80 27.72
N ALA A 96 -3.21 4.75 28.64
CA ALA A 96 -2.20 5.04 29.65
C ALA A 96 -2.34 4.16 30.92
N ASN A 97 -3.57 3.78 31.30
CA ASN A 97 -3.81 3.18 32.62
C ASN A 97 -3.64 1.65 32.67
N ALA A 98 -3.47 0.97 31.53
CA ALA A 98 -3.10 -0.45 31.49
C ALA A 98 -1.59 -0.69 31.71
N ASN A 99 -0.76 0.37 31.70
CA ASN A 99 0.71 0.28 31.71
C ASN A 99 1.37 0.44 33.09
N ALA A 100 0.60 0.50 34.17
CA ALA A 100 1.15 0.73 35.51
C ALA A 100 1.58 -0.55 36.27
N ASN A 101 1.31 -1.77 35.77
CA ASN A 101 1.48 -2.97 36.61
C ASN A 101 2.17 -4.20 35.99
N ASN A 102 2.91 -4.06 34.89
CA ASN A 102 3.88 -5.09 34.50
C ASN A 102 4.98 -4.47 33.63
N GLY A 103 6.23 -4.56 34.08
CA GLY A 103 7.42 -4.03 33.40
C GLY A 103 7.80 -4.76 32.11
N ARG A 104 6.87 -4.81 31.13
CA ARG A 104 7.13 -5.25 29.76
C ARG A 104 6.97 -4.04 28.84
N VAL A 105 8.09 -3.64 28.24
CA VAL A 105 8.17 -2.56 27.24
C VAL A 105 7.15 -2.84 26.12
N SER A 106 6.14 -1.98 25.98
CA SER A 106 5.18 -2.01 24.88
C SER A 106 5.88 -1.72 23.54
N PRO A 107 5.46 -2.34 22.42
CA PRO A 107 5.88 -1.87 21.10
C PRO A 107 5.39 -0.44 20.87
N SER A 108 6.21 0.36 20.19
CA SER A 108 6.02 1.79 19.91
C SER A 108 4.60 2.10 19.40
N SER A 109 3.85 2.87 20.20
CA SER A 109 2.49 3.33 19.91
C SER A 109 2.47 4.56 18.99
N HIS A 110 3.13 4.48 17.83
CA HIS A 110 2.91 5.42 16.74
C HIS A 110 2.12 4.71 15.63
N PRO A 111 0.96 5.22 15.19
CA PRO A 111 0.29 4.69 14.01
C PRO A 111 1.18 4.99 12.80
N GLU A 112 1.98 4.01 12.39
CA GLU A 112 2.88 4.13 11.23
C GLU A 112 2.13 4.30 9.91
N THR A 113 0.84 3.94 9.87
CA THR A 113 -0.02 4.04 8.69
C THR A 113 -1.26 4.84 9.02
N SER A 114 -1.59 5.77 8.13
CA SER A 114 -2.79 6.60 8.21
C SER A 114 -4.06 5.75 8.07
N ASP A 115 -5.12 6.07 8.81
CA ASP A 115 -6.43 5.45 8.58
C ASP A 115 -7.07 5.99 7.30
N ILE A 116 -8.06 5.25 6.77
CA ILE A 116 -8.89 5.71 5.65
C ILE A 116 -10.28 6.04 6.17
N ARG A 117 -10.67 7.31 6.08
CA ARG A 117 -12.03 7.75 6.42
C ARG A 117 -12.98 7.44 5.28
N LEU A 118 -14.12 6.85 5.64
CA LEU A 118 -15.23 6.50 4.74
C LEU A 118 -16.48 7.26 5.20
N PRO A 119 -16.65 8.54 4.82
CA PRO A 119 -17.68 9.41 5.39
C PRO A 119 -19.11 8.98 5.06
N ASN A 120 -19.31 8.25 3.96
CA ASN A 120 -20.64 7.86 3.50
C ASN A 120 -20.97 6.38 3.76
N HIS A 121 -20.10 5.63 4.46
CA HIS A 121 -20.32 4.21 4.72
C HIS A 121 -21.08 3.96 6.03
N THR A 122 -22.39 3.72 5.93
CA THR A 122 -23.27 3.54 7.10
C THR A 122 -23.64 2.09 7.39
N ALA A 123 -23.16 1.12 6.59
CA ALA A 123 -23.47 -0.29 6.83
C ALA A 123 -22.75 -0.79 8.10
N VAL A 124 -23.24 -1.90 8.66
CA VAL A 124 -22.53 -2.59 9.74
C VAL A 124 -21.46 -3.46 9.10
N VAL A 125 -20.23 -3.29 9.53
CA VAL A 125 -19.13 -4.19 9.19
C VAL A 125 -18.86 -5.06 10.40
N SER A 126 -18.99 -6.37 10.24
CA SER A 126 -18.91 -7.34 11.33
C SER A 126 -17.78 -8.35 11.12
N HIS A 127 -16.70 -7.94 10.46
CA HIS A 127 -15.54 -8.79 10.21
C HIS A 127 -14.24 -8.04 10.36
N ILE A 128 -13.21 -8.80 10.71
CA ILE A 128 -11.82 -8.37 10.79
C ILE A 128 -11.06 -9.14 9.70
N ALA A 129 -10.10 -8.50 9.05
CA ALA A 129 -9.24 -9.15 8.08
C ALA A 129 -7.78 -9.13 8.53
N ILE A 130 -7.08 -10.24 8.33
CA ILE A 130 -5.68 -10.39 8.72
C ILE A 130 -4.87 -11.07 7.62
N ASP A 131 -3.74 -10.48 7.26
CA ASP A 131 -2.72 -11.08 6.38
C ASP A 131 -1.51 -11.45 7.23
N ILE A 132 -1.32 -12.76 7.45
CA ILE A 132 -0.23 -13.28 8.29
C ILE A 132 0.91 -13.77 7.39
N GLY A 133 1.88 -12.89 7.18
CA GLY A 133 3.11 -13.21 6.46
C GLY A 133 4.14 -13.92 7.34
N GLY A 134 5.32 -14.20 6.75
CA GLY A 134 6.43 -14.84 7.45
C GLY A 134 6.98 -14.03 8.63
N SER A 135 7.02 -12.70 8.49
CA SER A 135 7.61 -11.80 9.50
C SER A 135 6.62 -10.84 10.15
N LEU A 136 5.54 -10.46 9.45
CA LEU A 136 4.53 -9.51 9.94
C LEU A 136 3.11 -10.02 9.68
N ALA A 137 2.24 -9.84 10.67
CA ALA A 137 0.79 -9.93 10.56
C ALA A 137 0.19 -8.52 10.41
N LYS A 138 -0.68 -8.33 9.42
CA LYS A 138 -1.34 -7.05 9.12
C LYS A 138 -2.83 -7.19 9.27
N LEU A 139 -3.40 -6.36 10.12
CA LEU A 139 -4.78 -6.37 10.52
C LEU A 139 -5.49 -5.15 9.93
N VAL A 140 -6.65 -5.40 9.33
CA VAL A 140 -7.59 -4.37 8.84
C VAL A 140 -8.95 -4.61 9.45
N TYR A 141 -9.54 -3.56 10.02
CA TYR A 141 -10.88 -3.60 10.58
C TYR A 141 -11.58 -2.25 10.42
N PHE A 142 -12.91 -2.28 10.47
CA PHE A 142 -13.72 -1.08 10.38
C PHE A 142 -14.21 -0.64 11.76
N SER A 143 -14.15 0.65 12.04
CA SER A 143 -14.68 1.26 13.27
C SER A 143 -15.61 2.42 12.92
N ARG A 144 -16.65 2.62 13.74
CA ARG A 144 -17.48 3.84 13.70
C ARG A 144 -16.93 4.84 14.70
N GLU A 145 -17.05 6.13 14.37
CA GLU A 145 -16.73 7.20 15.32
C GLU A 145 -17.88 7.31 16.34
N VAL A 146 -17.65 6.80 17.55
CA VAL A 146 -18.67 6.68 18.60
C VAL A 146 -19.19 8.06 19.05
N ASP A 147 -18.36 9.10 18.96
CA ASP A 147 -18.66 10.46 19.43
C ASP A 147 -18.94 11.46 18.30
N SER A 148 -19.03 10.99 17.05
CA SER A 148 -19.32 11.84 15.90
C SER A 148 -20.76 11.68 15.45
N THR A 149 -21.47 12.81 15.31
CA THR A 149 -22.77 12.84 14.62
C THR A 149 -22.63 12.65 13.12
N ASP A 150 -21.40 12.72 12.58
CA ASP A 150 -21.16 12.56 11.15
C ASP A 150 -21.31 11.10 10.74
N PRO A 151 -22.02 10.81 9.63
CA PRO A 151 -22.14 9.46 9.12
C PRO A 151 -20.76 8.86 8.79
N GLY A 152 -20.74 7.53 8.66
CA GLY A 152 -19.57 6.80 8.16
C GLY A 152 -18.75 6.06 9.23
N GLY A 153 -17.54 5.68 8.85
CA GLY A 153 -16.51 5.19 9.77
C GLY A 153 -15.12 5.21 9.16
N ARG A 154 -14.20 4.40 9.70
CA ARG A 154 -12.79 4.34 9.31
C ARG A 154 -12.37 2.90 9.03
N LEU A 155 -11.53 2.70 8.02
CA LEU A 155 -10.67 1.52 7.93
C LEU A 155 -9.41 1.81 8.72
N ASN A 156 -9.12 0.92 9.67
CA ASN A 156 -8.01 1.01 10.60
C ASN A 156 -6.97 -0.03 10.20
N PHE A 157 -5.70 0.34 10.32
CA PHE A 157 -4.57 -0.47 9.89
C PHE A 157 -3.62 -0.70 11.07
N GLN A 158 -3.40 -1.96 11.43
CA GLN A 158 -2.47 -2.31 12.51
C GLN A 158 -1.55 -3.44 12.07
N ASN A 159 -0.27 -3.37 12.40
CA ASN A 159 0.68 -4.45 12.15
C ASN A 159 1.27 -4.99 13.46
N PHE A 160 1.72 -6.24 13.40
CA PHE A 160 2.36 -6.97 14.48
C PHE A 160 3.48 -7.85 13.89
N GLU A 161 4.54 -8.07 14.64
CA GLU A 161 5.53 -9.11 14.30
C GLU A 161 4.87 -10.50 14.39
N THR A 162 5.09 -11.36 13.39
CA THR A 162 4.53 -12.71 13.37
C THR A 162 5.02 -13.56 14.55
N ASP A 163 6.22 -13.30 15.05
CA ASP A 163 6.75 -13.98 16.26
C ASP A 163 6.02 -13.54 17.55
N ARG A 164 5.36 -12.38 17.50
CA ARG A 164 4.48 -11.85 18.56
C ARG A 164 3.00 -11.97 18.18
N ILE A 165 2.63 -13.06 17.50
CA ILE A 165 1.24 -13.28 17.06
C ILE A 165 0.23 -13.24 18.22
N ASP A 166 0.64 -13.62 19.43
CA ASP A 166 -0.23 -13.56 20.62
C ASP A 166 -0.73 -12.14 20.92
N ASP A 167 0.11 -11.12 20.73
CA ASP A 167 -0.28 -9.72 20.91
C ASP A 167 -1.35 -9.32 19.89
N CYS A 168 -1.23 -9.80 18.65
CA CYS A 168 -2.23 -9.61 17.59
C CYS A 168 -3.56 -10.28 17.94
N LEU A 169 -3.51 -11.53 18.44
CA LEU A 169 -4.71 -12.28 18.83
C LEU A 169 -5.43 -11.63 20.02
N GLU A 170 -4.67 -11.13 20.99
CA GLU A 170 -5.23 -10.38 22.12
C GLU A 170 -5.92 -9.10 21.65
N TYR A 171 -5.30 -8.37 20.72
CA TYR A 171 -5.91 -7.19 20.11
C TYR A 171 -7.22 -7.55 19.37
N MET A 172 -7.23 -8.65 18.62
CA MET A 172 -8.44 -9.14 17.95
C MET A 172 -9.54 -9.55 18.94
N ARG A 173 -9.20 -10.09 20.12
CA ARG A 173 -10.16 -10.37 21.20
C ARG A 173 -10.80 -9.07 21.69
N HIS A 174 -10.02 -8.02 21.93
CA HIS A 174 -10.56 -6.71 22.31
C HIS A 174 -11.49 -6.13 21.24
N LEU A 175 -11.13 -6.25 19.95
CA LEU A 175 -12.00 -5.80 18.86
C LEU A 175 -13.33 -6.56 18.82
N ARG A 176 -13.29 -7.89 19.02
CA ARG A 176 -14.48 -8.73 19.15
C ARG A 176 -15.36 -8.25 20.32
N ASP A 177 -14.77 -8.07 21.49
CA ASP A 177 -15.52 -7.75 22.71
C ASP A 177 -16.17 -6.36 22.61
N ASN A 178 -15.46 -5.39 22.05
CA ASN A 178 -16.01 -4.07 21.75
C ASN A 178 -17.17 -4.14 20.75
N GLN A 179 -17.04 -4.95 19.69
CA GLN A 179 -18.12 -5.14 18.72
C GLN A 179 -19.36 -5.81 19.34
N LEU A 180 -19.17 -6.77 20.24
CA LEU A 180 -20.26 -7.43 20.98
C LEU A 180 -20.99 -6.42 21.89
N MET A 181 -20.25 -5.56 22.60
CA MET A 181 -20.84 -4.52 23.44
C MET A 181 -21.68 -3.52 22.63
N LEU A 182 -21.21 -3.12 21.45
CA LEU A 182 -21.87 -2.13 20.60
C LEU A 182 -23.13 -2.67 19.87
N ASN A 183 -23.19 -3.98 19.60
CA ASN A 183 -24.24 -4.58 18.75
C ASN A 183 -25.24 -5.49 19.49
N GLY A 184 -25.17 -5.62 20.82
CA GLY A 184 -26.17 -6.31 21.64
C GLY A 184 -26.20 -7.84 21.52
N SER A 185 -27.32 -8.47 21.92
CA SER A 185 -27.45 -9.93 22.20
C SER A 185 -27.72 -10.83 20.99
N GLN A 186 -27.91 -10.28 19.79
CA GLN A 186 -27.90 -11.04 18.52
C GLN A 186 -26.84 -10.48 17.55
N PRO A 187 -25.56 -10.49 17.93
CA PRO A 187 -24.52 -10.03 17.04
C PRO A 187 -24.39 -11.05 15.91
N GLY A 188 -24.45 -10.60 14.65
CA GLY A 188 -23.99 -11.43 13.54
C GLY A 188 -22.60 -11.96 13.88
N GLU A 189 -22.41 -13.28 13.76
CA GLU A 189 -21.14 -13.94 14.13
C GLU A 189 -19.95 -13.16 13.56
N LEU A 190 -19.08 -12.64 14.43
CA LEU A 190 -17.83 -12.01 14.02
C LEU A 190 -17.11 -13.00 13.07
N CYS A 191 -16.74 -12.50 11.90
CA CYS A 191 -15.99 -13.27 10.93
C CYS A 191 -14.55 -12.77 10.87
N VAL A 192 -13.60 -13.69 10.84
CA VAL A 192 -12.20 -13.38 10.55
C VAL A 192 -11.89 -13.84 9.13
N MET A 193 -11.44 -12.91 8.30
CA MET A 193 -10.93 -13.16 6.95
C MET A 193 -9.41 -13.23 7.03
N ALA A 194 -8.83 -14.43 7.03
CA ALA A 194 -7.39 -14.64 7.15
C ALA A 194 -6.76 -14.98 5.80
N THR A 195 -5.65 -14.35 5.45
CA THR A 195 -4.84 -14.67 4.26
C THR A 195 -3.35 -14.72 4.60
N GLY A 196 -2.52 -15.01 3.59
CA GLY A 196 -1.10 -15.29 3.77
C GLY A 196 -0.83 -16.70 4.29
N GLY A 197 0.43 -17.15 4.20
CA GLY A 197 0.83 -18.48 4.67
C GLY A 197 0.50 -18.74 6.15
N GLY A 198 0.51 -17.70 6.99
CA GLY A 198 0.18 -17.79 8.41
C GLY A 198 -1.30 -18.05 8.69
N ALA A 199 -2.21 -17.77 7.75
CA ALA A 199 -3.63 -18.13 7.89
C ALA A 199 -3.85 -19.64 8.02
N TYR A 200 -2.93 -20.46 7.49
CA TYR A 200 -2.93 -21.91 7.69
C TYR A 200 -2.22 -22.30 8.98
N LYS A 201 -1.02 -21.75 9.21
CA LYS A 201 -0.17 -22.07 10.37
C LYS A 201 -0.84 -21.74 11.71
N PHE A 202 -1.54 -20.62 11.79
CA PHE A 202 -2.15 -20.12 13.04
C PHE A 202 -3.66 -20.30 13.09
N TYR A 203 -4.25 -21.07 12.17
CA TYR A 203 -5.70 -21.25 12.06
C TYR A 203 -6.34 -21.68 13.39
N ASP A 204 -5.83 -22.75 13.99
CA ASP A 204 -6.37 -23.30 15.24
C ASP A 204 -6.18 -22.32 16.40
N LYS A 205 -5.03 -21.61 16.43
CA LYS A 205 -4.72 -20.61 17.44
C LYS A 205 -5.67 -19.41 17.39
N ILE A 206 -6.04 -18.95 16.19
CA ILE A 206 -7.05 -17.89 15.99
C ILE A 206 -8.41 -18.36 16.52
N ARG A 207 -8.83 -19.59 16.19
CA ARG A 207 -10.11 -20.15 16.63
C ARG A 207 -10.17 -20.34 18.13
N GLU A 208 -9.11 -20.84 18.74
CA GLU A 208 -8.99 -20.99 20.19
C GLU A 208 -9.04 -19.62 20.88
N ALA A 209 -8.30 -18.64 20.34
CA ALA A 209 -8.22 -17.32 20.94
C ALA A 209 -9.55 -16.55 20.87
N LEU A 210 -10.23 -16.59 19.73
CA LEU A 210 -11.45 -15.82 19.51
C LEU A 210 -12.73 -16.59 19.89
N GLY A 211 -12.60 -17.87 20.21
CA GLY A 211 -13.70 -18.75 20.58
C GLY A 211 -14.23 -19.55 19.39
N VAL A 212 -14.67 -20.79 19.66
CA VAL A 212 -15.07 -21.77 18.64
C VAL A 212 -16.23 -21.34 17.74
N ASN A 213 -17.03 -20.36 18.19
CA ASN A 213 -18.19 -19.82 17.48
C ASN A 213 -17.82 -18.69 16.49
N VAL A 214 -16.57 -18.22 16.48
CA VAL A 214 -16.09 -17.23 15.50
C VAL A 214 -15.78 -17.95 14.19
N ASN A 215 -16.37 -17.45 13.09
CA ASN A 215 -16.13 -18.01 11.77
C ASN A 215 -14.79 -17.50 11.23
N VAL A 216 -13.82 -18.40 11.04
CA VAL A 216 -12.51 -18.06 10.45
C VAL A 216 -12.44 -18.62 9.03
N LEU A 217 -12.42 -17.72 8.06
CA LEU A 217 -12.29 -18.03 6.63
C LEU A 217 -10.85 -17.80 6.18
N ARG A 218 -10.32 -18.72 5.37
CA ARG A 218 -8.99 -18.61 4.78
C ARG A 218 -9.11 -18.25 3.32
N GLU A 219 -8.39 -17.22 2.89
CA GLU A 219 -8.41 -16.69 1.53
C GLU A 219 -7.03 -16.81 0.88
N ASP A 220 -7.00 -17.02 -0.44
CA ASP A 220 -5.76 -17.09 -1.23
C ASP A 220 -4.97 -15.77 -1.14
N GLU A 221 -3.67 -15.87 -0.87
CA GLU A 221 -2.78 -14.73 -0.66
C GLU A 221 -2.66 -13.88 -1.92
N MET A 222 -2.41 -14.50 -3.07
CA MET A 222 -2.23 -13.77 -4.32
C MET A 222 -3.53 -13.06 -4.73
N GLU A 223 -4.67 -13.73 -4.61
CA GLU A 223 -5.96 -13.12 -4.90
C GLU A 223 -6.24 -11.90 -4.04
N CYS A 224 -5.96 -11.99 -2.73
CA CYS A 224 -6.15 -10.87 -1.81
C CYS A 224 -5.21 -9.71 -2.14
N LEU A 225 -3.94 -9.96 -2.45
CA LEU A 225 -3.00 -8.93 -2.88
C LEU A 225 -3.52 -8.16 -4.11
N ILE A 226 -4.05 -8.87 -5.11
CA ILE A 226 -4.59 -8.24 -6.33
C ILE A 226 -5.84 -7.41 -6.01
N ILE A 227 -6.80 -7.97 -5.27
CA ILE A 227 -8.04 -7.27 -4.92
C ILE A 227 -7.75 -6.00 -4.10
N GLY A 228 -6.84 -6.08 -3.14
CA GLY A 228 -6.45 -4.93 -2.33
C GLY A 228 -5.74 -3.85 -3.16
N LEU A 229 -4.83 -4.24 -4.05
CA LEU A 229 -4.16 -3.29 -4.95
C LEU A 229 -5.14 -2.62 -5.91
N ASP A 230 -6.01 -3.40 -6.56
CA ASP A 230 -7.02 -2.87 -7.48
C ASP A 230 -7.91 -1.85 -6.79
N PHE A 231 -8.38 -2.15 -5.57
CA PHE A 231 -9.15 -1.22 -4.74
C PHE A 231 -8.40 0.09 -4.49
N PHE A 232 -7.13 0.01 -4.11
CA PHE A 232 -6.32 1.21 -3.88
C PHE A 232 -6.11 2.06 -5.14
N ILE A 233 -5.90 1.44 -6.30
CA ILE A 233 -5.71 2.17 -7.56
C ILE A 233 -7.03 2.80 -8.05
N THR A 234 -8.16 2.12 -7.86
CA THR A 234 -9.45 2.51 -8.46
C THR A 234 -10.30 3.37 -7.55
N GLU A 235 -10.20 3.23 -6.23
CA GLU A 235 -11.18 3.79 -5.29
C GLU A 235 -10.61 4.82 -4.31
N ILE A 236 -9.32 4.76 -3.95
CA ILE A 236 -8.75 5.59 -2.87
C ILE A 236 -7.93 6.76 -3.42
N PRO A 237 -8.37 8.02 -3.22
CA PRO A 237 -7.59 9.20 -3.60
C PRO A 237 -6.29 9.35 -2.79
N ARG A 238 -5.25 9.92 -3.41
CA ARG A 238 -3.93 10.15 -2.80
C ARG A 238 -3.28 8.88 -2.22
N GLU A 239 -3.59 7.72 -2.79
CA GLU A 239 -3.02 6.44 -2.37
C GLU A 239 -1.78 6.08 -3.18
N VAL A 240 -1.92 6.07 -4.51
CA VAL A 240 -0.86 5.70 -5.45
C VAL A 240 -0.03 6.93 -5.78
N PHE A 241 1.29 6.79 -5.79
CA PHE A 241 2.19 7.86 -6.18
C PHE A 241 3.40 7.36 -6.99
N THR A 242 4.03 8.27 -7.71
CA THR A 242 5.34 8.09 -8.34
C THR A 242 6.37 8.93 -7.60
N TYR A 243 7.63 8.49 -7.63
CA TYR A 243 8.73 9.18 -6.96
C TYR A 243 9.75 9.75 -7.96
N SER A 244 10.20 10.97 -7.69
CA SER A 244 11.41 11.56 -8.25
C SER A 244 12.14 12.38 -7.20
N GLU A 245 13.41 12.70 -7.40
CA GLU A 245 14.14 13.55 -6.44
C GLU A 245 13.57 14.97 -6.35
N SER A 246 13.04 15.50 -7.47
CA SER A 246 12.39 16.81 -7.55
C SER A 246 10.98 16.84 -6.98
N ASP A 247 10.24 15.73 -7.12
CA ASP A 247 8.90 15.55 -6.59
C ASP A 247 8.78 14.15 -5.96
N PRO A 248 9.06 14.05 -4.64
CA PRO A 248 9.15 12.77 -3.94
C PRO A 248 7.82 12.01 -3.81
N MET A 249 6.67 12.67 -3.98
CA MET A 249 5.38 12.00 -3.78
C MET A 249 4.30 12.59 -4.70
N GLN A 250 4.50 12.39 -6.00
CA GLN A 250 3.55 12.82 -7.02
C GLN A 250 2.37 11.85 -7.06
N PHE A 251 1.23 12.25 -6.49
CA PHE A 251 0.03 11.40 -6.43
C PHE A 251 -0.61 11.19 -7.81
N VAL A 252 -1.02 9.95 -8.06
CA VAL A 252 -1.77 9.53 -9.24
C VAL A 252 -3.25 9.46 -8.86
N PRO A 253 -4.16 10.11 -9.60
CA PRO A 253 -5.59 10.03 -9.32
C PRO A 253 -6.13 8.61 -9.58
N PRO A 254 -7.22 8.22 -8.91
CA PRO A 254 -7.87 6.94 -9.19
C PRO A 254 -8.30 6.81 -10.66
N ARG A 255 -8.18 5.60 -11.22
CA ARG A 255 -8.47 5.33 -12.63
C ARG A 255 -9.02 3.92 -12.85
N ASP A 256 -9.92 3.75 -13.82
CA ASP A 256 -10.53 2.45 -14.13
C ASP A 256 -9.65 1.52 -14.99
N ASN A 257 -8.89 2.08 -15.95
CA ASN A 257 -8.06 1.28 -16.84
C ASN A 257 -6.65 1.09 -16.25
N ILE A 258 -6.50 0.06 -15.42
CA ILE A 258 -5.28 -0.20 -14.64
C ILE A 258 -4.42 -1.32 -15.22
N TYR A 259 -5.00 -2.21 -16.03
CA TYR A 259 -4.33 -3.39 -16.56
C TYR A 259 -3.69 -3.14 -17.94
N PRO A 260 -2.66 -3.91 -18.33
CA PRO A 260 -1.94 -4.85 -17.49
C PRO A 260 -0.87 -4.15 -16.63
N TYR A 261 -0.50 -4.77 -15.51
CA TYR A 261 0.58 -4.29 -14.65
C TYR A 261 1.37 -5.44 -14.03
N LEU A 262 2.55 -5.11 -13.50
CA LEU A 262 3.36 -5.99 -12.66
C LEU A 262 3.21 -5.55 -11.20
N LEU A 263 2.76 -6.42 -10.31
CA LEU A 263 2.90 -6.22 -8.87
C LEU A 263 4.18 -6.91 -8.39
N VAL A 264 5.07 -6.14 -7.77
CA VAL A 264 6.27 -6.60 -7.08
C VAL A 264 5.99 -6.55 -5.59
N ASN A 265 5.55 -7.67 -5.01
CA ASN A 265 5.25 -7.76 -3.58
C ASN A 265 6.53 -8.14 -2.80
N ILE A 266 7.09 -7.19 -2.05
CA ILE A 266 8.33 -7.33 -1.30
C ILE A 266 8.02 -7.58 0.19
N GLY A 267 8.05 -8.85 0.58
CA GLY A 267 7.94 -9.30 1.97
C GLY A 267 9.25 -9.94 2.46
N SER A 268 9.16 -11.05 3.20
CA SER A 268 10.34 -11.83 3.61
C SER A 268 11.16 -12.29 2.38
N GLY A 269 10.47 -12.76 1.34
CA GLY A 269 10.98 -12.88 -0.03
C GLY A 269 10.23 -11.94 -0.99
N VAL A 270 10.41 -12.11 -2.30
CA VAL A 270 9.74 -11.26 -3.31
C VAL A 270 8.96 -12.10 -4.31
N SER A 271 7.74 -11.69 -4.59
CA SER A 271 6.88 -12.28 -5.62
C SER A 271 6.56 -11.27 -6.72
N PHE A 272 6.69 -11.70 -7.97
CA PHE A 272 6.38 -10.91 -9.15
C PHE A 272 5.09 -11.45 -9.77
N LEU A 273 4.04 -10.64 -9.77
CA LEU A 273 2.71 -11.01 -10.24
C LEU A 273 2.35 -10.19 -11.47
N LYS A 274 2.22 -10.85 -12.62
CA LYS A 274 1.62 -10.26 -13.82
C LYS A 274 0.11 -10.25 -13.64
N VAL A 275 -0.52 -9.10 -13.82
CA VAL A 275 -1.97 -8.94 -13.73
C VAL A 275 -2.48 -8.38 -15.05
N THR A 276 -3.39 -9.11 -15.69
CA THR A 276 -3.93 -8.78 -17.02
C THR A 276 -5.41 -8.39 -16.99
N GLY A 277 -6.07 -8.57 -15.86
CA GLY A 277 -7.47 -8.19 -15.67
C GLY A 277 -7.96 -8.54 -14.27
N PRO A 278 -9.24 -8.24 -13.97
CA PRO A 278 -9.84 -8.59 -12.71
C PRO A 278 -9.73 -10.10 -12.47
N ARG A 279 -9.09 -10.50 -11.36
CA ARG A 279 -8.83 -11.92 -11.00
C ARG A 279 -8.06 -12.72 -12.06
N SER A 280 -7.42 -12.04 -13.03
CA SER A 280 -6.60 -12.65 -14.06
C SER A 280 -5.13 -12.28 -13.80
N TYR A 281 -4.46 -13.17 -13.08
CA TYR A 281 -3.09 -12.95 -12.63
C TYR A 281 -2.26 -14.23 -12.66
N GLN A 282 -0.94 -14.06 -12.77
CA GLN A 282 0.03 -15.15 -12.77
C GLN A 282 1.28 -14.72 -12.00
N ARG A 283 1.77 -15.60 -11.12
CA ARG A 283 3.11 -15.45 -10.56
C ARG A 283 4.16 -15.79 -11.62
N VAL A 284 4.86 -14.78 -12.10
CA VAL A 284 5.84 -14.89 -13.20
C VAL A 284 7.28 -15.05 -12.72
N GLY A 285 7.53 -14.76 -11.44
CA GLY A 285 8.84 -14.95 -10.86
C GLY A 285 8.87 -14.75 -9.35
N GLY A 286 10.06 -14.92 -8.79
CA GLY A 286 10.35 -14.60 -7.41
C GLY A 286 11.84 -14.54 -7.16
N THR A 287 12.22 -13.91 -6.05
CA THR A 287 13.56 -14.02 -5.48
C THR A 287 13.45 -14.25 -3.98
N SER A 288 14.35 -15.06 -3.42
CA SER A 288 14.47 -15.22 -1.98
C SER A 288 15.17 -14.03 -1.32
N LEU A 289 15.84 -13.18 -2.11
CA LEU A 289 16.53 -11.97 -1.66
C LEU A 289 15.52 -10.82 -1.46
N GLY A 290 14.76 -10.89 -0.37
CA GLY A 290 13.76 -9.90 0.01
C GLY A 290 14.12 -9.17 1.32
N GLY A 291 13.09 -8.64 1.99
CA GLY A 291 13.26 -7.98 3.27
C GLY A 291 13.76 -8.90 4.38
N GLY A 292 13.42 -10.19 4.34
CA GLY A 292 13.92 -11.18 5.29
C GLY A 292 15.42 -11.41 5.15
N THR A 293 15.95 -11.34 3.92
CA THR A 293 17.40 -11.41 3.69
C THR A 293 18.11 -10.17 4.20
N LEU A 294 17.59 -8.98 3.89
CA LEU A 294 18.14 -7.72 4.39
C LEU A 294 18.19 -7.73 5.92
N TRP A 295 17.05 -8.02 6.55
CA TRP A 295 16.92 -8.05 8.00
C TRP A 295 17.83 -9.11 8.64
N GLY A 296 17.82 -10.32 8.11
CA GLY A 296 18.67 -11.41 8.61
C GLY A 296 20.16 -11.05 8.56
N LEU A 297 20.65 -10.53 7.44
CA LEU A 297 22.05 -10.13 7.30
C LEU A 297 22.40 -8.94 8.21
N LEU A 298 21.57 -7.91 8.28
CA LEU A 298 21.83 -6.75 9.14
C LEU A 298 21.77 -7.09 10.62
N SER A 299 20.92 -8.02 11.05
CA SER A 299 20.90 -8.50 12.44
C SER A 299 22.19 -9.23 12.84
N MET A 300 22.88 -9.86 11.88
CA MET A 300 24.16 -10.54 12.12
C MET A 300 25.36 -9.60 12.02
N LEU A 301 25.30 -8.61 11.13
CA LEU A 301 26.42 -7.73 10.79
C LEU A 301 26.38 -6.38 11.52
N THR A 302 25.27 -6.04 12.17
CA THR A 302 25.08 -4.77 12.88
C THR A 302 24.48 -5.01 14.27
N GLY A 303 24.53 -4.00 15.14
CA GLY A 303 23.90 -4.07 16.47
C GLY A 303 22.40 -3.75 16.48
N ALA A 304 21.78 -3.50 15.32
CA ALA A 304 20.38 -3.08 15.23
C ALA A 304 19.42 -4.22 15.60
N ARG A 305 18.39 -3.90 16.36
CA ARG A 305 17.42 -4.86 16.91
C ARG A 305 16.08 -4.84 16.19
N THR A 306 15.75 -3.73 15.58
CA THR A 306 14.50 -3.54 14.84
C THR A 306 14.77 -3.21 13.38
N PHE A 307 13.79 -3.48 12.51
CA PHE A 307 13.89 -3.14 11.10
C PHE A 307 14.01 -1.62 10.88
N ASP A 308 13.34 -0.83 11.72
CA ASP A 308 13.38 0.63 11.63
C ASP A 308 14.73 1.20 12.06
N GLU A 309 15.36 0.65 13.10
CA GLU A 309 16.74 0.99 13.45
C GLU A 309 17.71 0.70 12.29
N MET A 310 17.50 -0.42 11.57
CA MET A 310 18.34 -0.78 10.42
C MET A 310 18.18 0.19 9.25
N LEU A 311 16.95 0.60 8.94
CA LEU A 311 16.67 1.60 7.91
C LEU A 311 17.23 2.98 8.32
N ASP A 312 17.09 3.37 9.58
CA ASP A 312 17.64 4.63 10.10
C ASP A 312 19.18 4.64 10.01
N LEU A 313 19.85 3.53 10.37
CA LEU A 313 21.29 3.36 10.17
C LEU A 313 21.67 3.51 8.68
N ALA A 314 20.93 2.89 7.77
CA ALA A 314 21.16 3.05 6.32
C ALA A 314 20.97 4.51 5.87
N GLY A 315 20.14 5.28 6.56
CA GLY A 315 19.96 6.73 6.37
C GLY A 315 21.21 7.57 6.64
N HIS A 316 22.17 7.05 7.41
CA HIS A 316 23.39 7.76 7.81
C HIS A 316 24.69 7.14 7.30
N GLY A 317 24.64 5.96 6.67
CA GLY A 317 25.82 5.25 6.16
C GLY A 317 26.46 5.86 4.92
N ASP A 318 27.56 5.28 4.47
CA ASP A 318 28.16 5.55 3.16
C ASP A 318 28.55 4.21 2.52
N ASN A 319 27.79 3.81 1.50
CA ASN A 319 28.04 2.53 0.85
C ASN A 319 29.36 2.53 0.08
N ALA A 320 29.89 3.70 -0.34
CA ALA A 320 31.14 3.77 -1.08
C ALA A 320 32.35 3.26 -0.27
N LYS A 321 32.25 3.19 1.06
CA LYS A 321 33.28 2.57 1.90
C LYS A 321 33.27 1.04 1.81
N VAL A 322 32.09 0.44 1.65
CA VAL A 322 31.86 -1.02 1.68
C VAL A 322 31.84 -1.63 0.27
N ASP A 323 31.21 -0.93 -0.66
CA ASP A 323 31.02 -1.35 -2.04
C ASP A 323 32.19 -0.97 -2.92
N MET A 324 32.47 -1.82 -3.92
CA MET A 324 33.35 -1.47 -5.02
C MET A 324 32.53 -0.83 -6.14
N LEU A 325 32.85 0.42 -6.46
CA LEU A 325 32.20 1.21 -7.49
C LEU A 325 32.95 1.08 -8.83
N VAL A 326 32.29 1.48 -9.93
CA VAL A 326 32.91 1.53 -11.26
C VAL A 326 34.16 2.41 -11.25
N GLY A 327 34.13 3.54 -10.56
CA GLY A 327 35.27 4.44 -10.41
C GLY A 327 36.46 3.81 -9.68
N ASP A 328 36.23 2.87 -8.75
CA ASP A 328 37.32 2.15 -8.08
C ASP A 328 38.07 1.19 -9.03
N ILE A 329 37.42 0.75 -10.10
CA ILE A 329 37.97 -0.19 -11.10
C ILE A 329 38.60 0.56 -12.27
N TYR A 330 37.90 1.57 -12.80
CA TYR A 330 38.26 2.26 -14.04
C TYR A 330 38.84 3.66 -13.82
N GLY A 331 38.84 4.20 -12.59
CA GLY A 331 39.27 5.56 -12.26
C GLY A 331 38.34 6.68 -12.73
N THR A 332 37.36 6.37 -13.57
CA THR A 332 36.40 7.32 -14.17
C THR A 332 35.12 6.57 -14.58
N ASP A 333 34.20 7.26 -15.24
CA ASP A 333 33.01 6.68 -15.84
C ASP A 333 33.37 5.62 -16.90
N TYR A 334 32.62 4.52 -16.95
CA TYR A 334 32.77 3.52 -18.00
C TYR A 334 31.84 3.82 -19.18
N GLY A 335 32.26 4.79 -19.99
CA GLY A 335 31.46 5.36 -21.08
C GLY A 335 31.02 4.39 -22.18
N LYS A 336 31.73 3.28 -22.41
CA LYS A 336 31.38 2.30 -23.48
C LYS A 336 29.98 1.68 -23.29
N ILE A 337 29.54 1.54 -22.04
CA ILE A 337 28.25 0.95 -21.69
C ILE A 337 27.39 1.89 -20.82
N GLY A 338 27.78 3.16 -20.73
CA GLY A 338 27.01 4.21 -20.04
C GLY A 338 26.96 4.08 -18.51
N LEU A 339 27.96 3.47 -17.87
CA LEU A 339 28.00 3.38 -16.40
C LEU A 339 28.78 4.53 -15.79
N LYS A 340 28.14 5.26 -14.87
CA LYS A 340 28.80 6.29 -14.06
C LYS A 340 29.81 5.69 -13.09
N SER A 341 30.84 6.45 -12.75
CA SER A 341 31.86 6.11 -11.75
C SER A 341 31.27 5.79 -10.37
N THR A 342 30.14 6.42 -10.02
CA THR A 342 29.41 6.19 -8.76
C THR A 342 28.54 4.93 -8.77
N THR A 343 28.39 4.25 -9.92
CA THR A 343 27.61 3.02 -10.00
C THR A 343 28.30 1.90 -9.23
N ILE A 344 27.54 1.16 -8.42
CA ILE A 344 28.04 -0.02 -7.71
C ILE A 344 28.38 -1.10 -8.75
N ALA A 345 29.65 -1.53 -8.77
CA ALA A 345 30.11 -2.62 -9.61
C ALA A 345 30.06 -3.96 -8.85
N SER A 346 30.39 -3.95 -7.57
CA SER A 346 30.32 -5.12 -6.69
C SER A 346 29.97 -4.71 -5.26
N SER A 347 28.76 -5.07 -4.83
CA SER A 347 28.31 -4.87 -3.45
C SER A 347 29.21 -5.64 -2.48
N PHE A 348 29.62 -5.01 -1.38
CA PHE A 348 30.59 -5.56 -0.41
C PHE A 348 32.00 -5.85 -0.98
N GLY A 349 32.30 -5.40 -2.20
CA GLY A 349 33.56 -5.71 -2.88
C GLY A 349 34.82 -5.23 -2.14
N LYS A 350 34.73 -4.17 -1.31
CA LYS A 350 35.89 -3.66 -0.55
C LYS A 350 36.18 -4.47 0.71
N VAL A 351 35.17 -5.13 1.28
CA VAL A 351 35.30 -5.90 2.53
C VAL A 351 36.36 -7.00 2.40
N PHE A 352 36.30 -7.78 1.32
CA PHE A 352 37.27 -8.86 1.09
C PHE A 352 38.69 -8.33 0.86
N ARG A 353 38.82 -7.22 0.12
CA ARG A 353 40.13 -6.61 -0.19
C ARG A 353 40.80 -6.08 1.08
N MET A 354 40.07 -5.29 1.87
CA MET A 354 40.60 -4.68 3.10
C MET A 354 40.96 -5.73 4.16
N LYS A 355 40.18 -6.81 4.27
CA LYS A 355 40.50 -7.91 5.18
C LYS A 355 41.84 -8.58 4.80
N ARG A 356 42.05 -8.86 3.52
CA ARG A 356 43.32 -9.46 3.04
C ARG A 356 44.51 -8.52 3.24
N GLU A 357 44.33 -7.24 2.98
CA GLU A 357 45.38 -6.23 3.19
C GLU A 357 45.77 -6.13 4.68
N ALA A 358 44.78 -6.18 5.59
CA ALA A 358 45.01 -6.20 7.03
C ALA A 358 45.72 -7.49 7.49
N GLU A 359 45.29 -8.66 6.99
CA GLU A 359 45.93 -9.96 7.27
C GLU A 359 47.40 -9.97 6.82
N SER A 360 47.69 -9.52 5.59
CA SER A 360 49.06 -9.43 5.09
C SER A 360 49.93 -8.43 5.86
N ALA A 361 49.37 -7.27 6.26
CA ALA A 361 50.09 -6.29 7.07
C ALA A 361 50.40 -6.80 8.49
N ALA A 362 49.55 -7.66 9.05
CA ALA A 362 49.75 -8.27 10.36
C ALA A 362 50.80 -9.39 10.36
N GLU A 363 51.00 -10.08 9.23
CA GLU A 363 52.08 -11.08 9.07
C GLU A 363 53.49 -10.44 9.09
N ASP A 364 53.61 -9.18 8.66
CA ASP A 364 54.88 -8.42 8.59
C ASP A 364 55.21 -7.62 9.87
N SER A 365 54.39 -7.67 10.93
CA SER A 365 54.66 -6.95 12.19
C SER A 365 54.10 -7.66 13.45
N PRO A 366 54.92 -7.99 14.47
CA PRO A 366 54.51 -8.79 15.63
C PRO A 366 53.76 -8.01 16.72
N VAL A 367 53.24 -6.82 16.42
CA VAL A 367 52.49 -5.98 17.37
C VAL A 367 51.00 -6.19 17.11
N PRO A 368 50.17 -6.46 18.14
CA PRO A 368 48.72 -6.56 17.95
C PRO A 368 48.21 -5.16 17.59
N HIS A 369 48.08 -4.90 16.29
CA HIS A 369 47.29 -3.78 15.81
C HIS A 369 45.83 -4.16 16.02
N ASP A 370 45.12 -3.41 16.87
CA ASP A 370 43.69 -3.17 16.69
C ASP A 370 43.53 -2.49 15.32
N SER A 371 43.63 -3.27 14.25
CA SER A 371 43.32 -2.84 12.90
C SER A 371 41.80 -2.82 12.78
N GLU A 372 41.18 -1.84 13.43
CA GLU A 372 39.79 -1.47 13.23
C GLU A 372 39.61 -0.86 11.82
N SER A 373 39.91 -1.61 10.76
CA SER A 373 39.26 -1.41 9.45
C SER A 373 37.81 -1.91 9.53
N SER A 374 37.11 -1.47 10.57
CA SER A 374 35.75 -1.84 10.90
C SER A 374 34.83 -0.94 10.10
N PHE A 375 34.08 -1.53 9.16
CA PHE A 375 32.99 -0.82 8.51
C PHE A 375 31.93 -0.48 9.56
N SER A 376 31.47 0.77 9.59
CA SER A 376 30.41 1.12 10.53
C SER A 376 29.13 0.35 10.19
N GLY A 377 28.32 0.03 11.20
CA GLY A 377 27.03 -0.61 10.99
C GLY A 377 26.13 0.19 10.03
N ALA A 378 26.24 1.53 10.05
CA ALA A 378 25.54 2.41 9.11
C ALA A 378 25.98 2.20 7.65
N ASP A 379 27.29 2.12 7.38
CA ASP A 379 27.83 1.88 6.04
C ASP A 379 27.40 0.51 5.49
N VAL A 380 27.46 -0.52 6.35
CA VAL A 380 26.99 -1.90 6.06
C VAL A 380 25.49 -1.90 5.76
N SER A 381 24.69 -1.21 6.57
CA SER A 381 23.23 -1.05 6.35
C SER A 381 22.92 -0.39 5.02
N ARG A 382 23.62 0.70 4.67
CA ARG A 382 23.40 1.38 3.38
C ARG A 382 23.78 0.51 2.19
N SER A 383 24.92 -0.17 2.25
CA SER A 383 25.36 -1.08 1.19
C SER A 383 24.37 -2.24 0.97
N LEU A 384 23.93 -2.93 2.03
CA LEU A 384 22.96 -4.03 1.89
C LEU A 384 21.59 -3.55 1.40
N LEU A 385 21.12 -2.38 1.88
CA LEU A 385 19.87 -1.80 1.40
C LEU A 385 19.93 -1.57 -0.12
N TYR A 386 21.02 -1.01 -0.63
CA TYR A 386 21.22 -0.82 -2.07
C TYR A 386 21.38 -2.14 -2.82
N ALA A 387 22.13 -3.11 -2.30
CA ALA A 387 22.33 -4.40 -2.95
C ALA A 387 20.98 -5.12 -3.17
N ILE A 388 20.15 -5.21 -2.13
CA ILE A 388 18.85 -5.86 -2.18
C ILE A 388 17.88 -5.05 -3.05
N SER A 389 17.76 -3.73 -2.84
CA SER A 389 16.83 -2.89 -3.60
C SER A 389 17.15 -2.83 -5.09
N ASN A 390 18.44 -2.70 -5.46
CA ASN A 390 18.84 -2.73 -6.87
C ASN A 390 18.59 -4.09 -7.52
N ASN A 391 18.84 -5.20 -6.79
CA ASN A 391 18.56 -6.53 -7.31
C ASN A 391 17.05 -6.73 -7.57
N ILE A 392 16.20 -6.30 -6.63
CA ILE A 392 14.74 -6.34 -6.79
C ILE A 392 14.32 -5.48 -7.99
N GLY A 393 14.82 -4.25 -8.10
CA GLY A 393 14.51 -3.33 -9.19
C GLY A 393 14.94 -3.89 -10.56
N GLN A 394 16.11 -4.52 -10.65
CA GLN A 394 16.59 -5.14 -11.88
C GLN A 394 15.72 -6.35 -12.29
N ILE A 395 15.37 -7.23 -11.34
CA ILE A 395 14.49 -8.38 -11.64
C ILE A 395 13.09 -7.89 -12.03
N ALA A 396 12.55 -6.86 -11.35
CA ALA A 396 11.29 -6.23 -11.71
C ALA A 396 11.32 -5.69 -13.15
N TYR A 397 12.40 -5.00 -13.52
CA TYR A 397 12.64 -4.56 -14.89
C TYR A 397 12.64 -5.73 -15.88
N LEU A 398 13.43 -6.77 -15.63
CA LEU A 398 13.52 -7.93 -16.54
C LEU A 398 12.18 -8.64 -16.70
N GLN A 399 11.45 -8.86 -15.60
CA GLN A 399 10.11 -9.45 -15.62
C GLN A 399 9.13 -8.59 -16.40
N SER A 400 9.16 -7.28 -16.19
CA SER A 400 8.32 -6.34 -16.95
C SER A 400 8.68 -6.29 -18.44
N GLN A 401 9.94 -6.53 -18.81
CA GLN A 401 10.33 -6.63 -20.22
C GLN A 401 9.82 -7.93 -20.86
N ILE A 402 10.10 -9.08 -20.24
CA ILE A 402 9.67 -10.40 -20.72
C ILE A 402 8.16 -10.43 -20.94
N HIS A 403 7.39 -9.77 -20.07
CA HIS A 403 5.94 -9.77 -20.12
C HIS A 403 5.31 -8.54 -20.77
N SER A 404 6.12 -7.63 -21.34
CA SER A 404 5.66 -6.40 -22.01
C SER A 404 4.74 -5.53 -21.12
N LEU A 405 5.15 -5.33 -19.87
CA LEU A 405 4.43 -4.53 -18.87
C LEU A 405 5.17 -3.19 -18.67
N SER A 406 4.41 -2.09 -18.70
CA SER A 406 4.96 -0.73 -18.49
C SER A 406 4.70 -0.19 -17.08
N ASN A 407 3.61 -0.63 -16.44
CA ASN A 407 3.25 -0.21 -15.08
C ASN A 407 3.76 -1.25 -14.07
N ILE A 408 4.56 -0.81 -13.11
CA ILE A 408 5.15 -1.66 -12.06
C ILE A 408 4.76 -1.09 -10.70
N TYR A 409 3.91 -1.79 -9.96
CA TYR A 409 3.53 -1.43 -8.59
C TYR A 409 4.41 -2.17 -7.60
N PHE A 410 5.01 -1.45 -6.68
CA PHE A 410 5.76 -2.03 -5.57
C PHE A 410 4.86 -2.05 -4.32
N GLY A 411 4.68 -3.24 -3.77
CA GLY A 411 3.92 -3.48 -2.55
C GLY A 411 4.72 -4.26 -1.51
N GLY A 412 4.10 -4.55 -0.37
CA GLY A 412 4.71 -5.26 0.75
C GLY A 412 5.34 -4.34 1.79
N SER A 413 5.79 -4.93 2.90
CA SER A 413 6.25 -4.20 4.08
C SER A 413 7.74 -3.88 4.10
N PHE A 414 8.44 -4.03 2.98
CA PHE A 414 9.88 -3.72 2.89
C PHE A 414 10.15 -2.22 2.75
N ILE A 415 9.27 -1.50 2.05
CA ILE A 415 9.53 -0.13 1.62
C ILE A 415 9.29 0.85 2.79
N ARG A 416 8.19 0.68 3.53
CA ARG A 416 7.74 1.44 4.72
C ARG A 416 7.90 2.96 4.57
N GLY A 417 7.64 3.50 3.38
CA GLY A 417 7.81 4.93 3.10
C GLY A 417 9.27 5.43 3.12
N HIS A 418 10.26 4.54 3.21
CA HIS A 418 11.67 4.91 3.28
C HIS A 418 12.16 5.45 1.94
N ARG A 419 12.42 6.77 1.89
CA ARG A 419 12.70 7.51 0.66
C ARG A 419 13.87 6.94 -0.13
N GLN A 420 14.91 6.43 0.54
CA GLN A 420 16.09 5.87 -0.11
C GLN A 420 15.73 4.57 -0.85
N THR A 421 14.88 3.75 -0.27
CA THR A 421 14.38 2.51 -0.89
C THR A 421 13.54 2.83 -2.12
N ILE A 422 12.58 3.76 -1.97
CA ILE A 422 11.71 4.23 -3.05
C ILE A 422 12.53 4.85 -4.19
N ASN A 423 13.50 5.71 -3.87
CA ASN A 423 14.38 6.32 -4.86
C ASN A 423 15.19 5.25 -5.62
N THR A 424 15.76 4.28 -4.91
CA THR A 424 16.58 3.22 -5.51
C THR A 424 15.74 2.37 -6.48
N LEU A 425 14.55 1.96 -6.08
CA LEU A 425 13.64 1.18 -6.94
C LEU A 425 13.19 2.00 -8.15
N SER A 426 12.81 3.27 -7.95
CA SER A 426 12.39 4.18 -9.02
C SER A 426 13.50 4.42 -10.03
N TYR A 427 14.70 4.71 -9.52
CA TYR A 427 15.90 4.91 -10.33
C TYR A 427 16.25 3.65 -11.13
N ALA A 428 16.23 2.47 -10.50
CA ALA A 428 16.53 1.21 -11.18
C ALA A 428 15.57 0.97 -12.36
N ILE A 429 14.26 1.13 -12.15
CA ILE A 429 13.27 0.97 -13.22
C ILE A 429 13.51 1.99 -14.34
N LYS A 430 13.67 3.28 -14.01
CA LYS A 430 13.87 4.34 -14.99
C LYS A 430 15.18 4.15 -15.78
N PHE A 431 16.26 3.79 -15.10
CA PHE A 431 17.58 3.59 -15.69
C PHE A 431 17.58 2.44 -16.69
N TRP A 432 17.15 1.25 -16.26
CA TRP A 432 17.19 0.06 -17.12
C TRP A 432 16.16 0.12 -18.26
N SER A 433 15.03 0.80 -18.06
CA SER A 433 14.02 0.99 -19.11
C SER A 433 14.23 2.21 -20.00
N GLN A 434 15.27 3.02 -19.76
CA GLN A 434 15.46 4.30 -20.45
C GLN A 434 14.22 5.22 -20.36
N GLY A 435 13.44 5.09 -19.28
CA GLY A 435 12.21 5.85 -19.04
C GLY A 435 10.93 5.26 -19.65
N GLU A 436 10.98 4.12 -20.32
CA GLU A 436 9.79 3.48 -20.92
C GLU A 436 8.84 2.84 -19.89
N LYS A 437 9.32 2.58 -18.68
CA LYS A 437 8.55 1.93 -17.61
C LYS A 437 8.43 2.82 -16.39
N GLN A 438 7.30 2.71 -15.69
CA GLN A 438 6.97 3.53 -14.53
C GLN A 438 6.85 2.66 -13.27
N ALA A 439 7.56 3.07 -12.23
CA ALA A 439 7.41 2.55 -10.88
C ALA A 439 6.32 3.33 -10.12
N TYR A 440 5.43 2.62 -9.45
CA TYR A 440 4.37 3.16 -8.60
C TYR A 440 4.50 2.58 -7.19
N PHE A 441 4.17 3.40 -6.21
CA PHE A 441 4.21 3.09 -4.79
C PHE A 441 2.86 3.41 -4.14
N LEU A 442 2.63 2.89 -2.95
CA LEU A 442 1.36 2.99 -2.24
C LEU A 442 1.61 3.45 -0.80
N ARG A 443 0.72 4.26 -0.25
CA ARG A 443 0.78 4.62 1.17
C ARG A 443 0.46 3.43 2.08
N HIS A 444 -0.37 2.50 1.61
CA HIS A 444 -0.77 1.28 2.32
C HIS A 444 -0.19 0.01 1.69
N GLU A 445 1.02 0.12 1.11
CA GLU A 445 1.76 -0.96 0.44
C GLU A 445 1.83 -2.28 1.23
N GLY A 446 1.91 -2.23 2.56
CA GLY A 446 1.99 -3.41 3.43
C GLY A 446 0.66 -4.14 3.67
N TYR A 447 -0.47 -3.54 3.28
CA TYR A 447 -1.82 -3.96 3.68
C TYR A 447 -2.67 -4.53 2.54
N LEU A 448 -2.10 -4.69 1.34
CA LEU A 448 -2.82 -5.19 0.15
C LEU A 448 -3.57 -6.50 0.45
N GLY A 449 -2.91 -7.48 1.09
CA GLY A 449 -3.50 -8.77 1.42
C GLY A 449 -4.66 -8.65 2.40
N SER A 450 -4.48 -7.92 3.50
CA SER A 450 -5.52 -7.73 4.51
C SER A 450 -6.72 -6.94 3.97
N VAL A 451 -6.50 -5.94 3.10
CA VAL A 451 -7.58 -5.20 2.44
C VAL A 451 -8.32 -6.08 1.44
N GLY A 452 -7.61 -6.89 0.64
CA GLY A 452 -8.24 -7.86 -0.24
C GLY A 452 -9.11 -8.85 0.52
N ALA A 453 -8.58 -9.45 1.59
CA ALA A 453 -9.33 -10.36 2.45
C ALA A 453 -10.57 -9.67 3.07
N PHE A 454 -10.44 -8.41 3.47
CA PHE A 454 -11.55 -7.60 3.98
C PHE A 454 -12.66 -7.42 2.94
N LEU A 455 -12.31 -7.10 1.70
CA LEU A 455 -13.26 -6.86 0.60
C LEU A 455 -13.93 -8.14 0.10
N LYS A 456 -13.27 -9.29 0.26
CA LYS A 456 -13.79 -10.61 -0.17
C LYS A 456 -14.92 -11.15 0.70
N ARG A 457 -15.11 -10.65 1.92
CA ARG A 457 -16.16 -11.16 2.83
C ARG A 457 -17.49 -11.20 2.09
N GLN A 458 -18.20 -12.33 2.22
CA GLN A 458 -19.59 -12.54 1.76
C GLN A 458 -20.54 -12.81 2.96
N PRO A 459 -21.58 -11.98 3.21
CA PRO A 459 -22.61 -12.27 4.20
C PRO A 459 -23.31 -13.61 3.92
N ARG A 460 -23.81 -14.27 4.98
CA ARG A 460 -24.43 -15.62 4.93
C ARG A 460 -25.59 -15.78 3.92
N ASN A 461 -26.21 -14.68 3.47
CA ASN A 461 -27.35 -14.69 2.54
C ASN A 461 -27.06 -14.08 1.16
N TRP A 462 -25.79 -13.82 0.84
CA TRP A 462 -25.39 -13.23 -0.43
C TRP A 462 -25.91 -14.04 -1.64
N GLY A 463 -26.61 -13.37 -2.57
CA GLY A 463 -27.23 -14.00 -3.74
C GLY A 463 -28.64 -14.59 -3.54
N ARG A 464 -29.25 -14.47 -2.36
CA ARG A 464 -30.68 -14.78 -2.15
C ARG A 464 -31.52 -13.50 -2.05
N ARG A 465 -32.80 -13.57 -2.46
CA ARG A 465 -33.77 -12.44 -2.54
C ARG A 465 -34.02 -11.67 -1.22
N GLY A 466 -33.47 -12.10 -0.08
CA GLY A 466 -33.61 -11.45 1.24
C GLY A 466 -32.30 -10.87 1.81
N SER A 467 -31.28 -10.62 0.99
CA SER A 467 -29.95 -10.14 1.45
C SER A 467 -29.91 -8.69 1.97
N LEU A 468 -31.05 -8.00 2.06
CA LEU A 468 -31.20 -6.62 2.55
C LEU A 468 -32.04 -6.51 3.84
N GLU A 469 -32.46 -7.62 4.44
CA GLU A 469 -33.20 -7.59 5.71
C GLU A 469 -32.32 -6.98 6.81
N GLY A 470 -32.81 -5.86 7.37
CA GLY A 470 -32.08 -4.93 8.25
C GLY A 470 -32.12 -3.48 7.77
N MET A 471 -32.25 -3.24 6.45
CA MET A 471 -32.53 -1.90 5.91
C MET A 471 -33.99 -1.47 6.14
N GLU A 472 -34.92 -2.42 6.17
CA GLU A 472 -36.35 -2.15 6.42
C GLU A 472 -36.59 -1.73 7.87
N GLU A 473 -36.03 -2.44 8.86
CA GLU A 473 -36.13 -2.07 10.28
C GLU A 473 -35.50 -0.70 10.58
N MET A 474 -34.36 -0.37 9.95
CA MET A 474 -33.73 0.96 10.08
C MET A 474 -34.53 2.06 9.37
N SER A 475 -35.23 1.73 8.29
CA SER A 475 -36.12 2.66 7.58
C SER A 475 -37.39 2.93 8.37
N GLU A 476 -37.95 1.90 9.03
CA GLU A 476 -39.08 2.00 9.94
C GLU A 476 -38.74 2.82 11.19
N TRP A 477 -37.56 2.60 11.78
CA TRP A 477 -37.07 3.40 12.90
C TRP A 477 -36.84 4.88 12.55
N ARG A 478 -36.32 5.17 11.34
CA ARG A 478 -36.19 6.56 10.85
C ARG A 478 -37.54 7.20 10.47
N ARG A 479 -38.58 6.40 10.26
CA ARG A 479 -39.94 6.88 10.00
C ARG A 479 -40.61 7.25 11.32
N SER A 480 -40.50 6.40 12.34
CA SER A 480 -41.04 6.66 13.67
C SER A 480 -40.37 7.87 14.36
N GLN A 481 -39.07 8.07 14.19
CA GLN A 481 -38.36 9.27 14.68
C GLN A 481 -38.89 10.57 14.04
N ARG A 482 -39.15 10.55 12.73
CA ARG A 482 -39.69 11.72 12.01
C ARG A 482 -41.14 12.00 12.39
N GLU A 483 -41.94 10.98 12.63
CA GLU A 483 -43.33 11.13 13.10
C GLU A 483 -43.39 11.68 14.53
N ALA A 484 -42.43 11.32 15.39
CA ALA A 484 -42.28 11.88 16.73
C ALA A 484 -41.86 13.36 16.71
N GLU A 485 -40.90 13.75 15.85
CA GLU A 485 -40.48 15.16 15.69
C GLU A 485 -41.60 16.06 15.14
N VAL A 486 -42.38 15.56 14.17
CA VAL A 486 -43.52 16.31 13.60
C VAL A 486 -44.62 16.50 14.65
N SER A 487 -44.88 15.48 15.48
CA SER A 487 -45.88 15.55 16.55
C SER A 487 -45.45 16.48 17.70
N ALA A 488 -44.14 16.59 17.98
CA ALA A 488 -43.61 17.54 18.97
C ALA A 488 -43.61 19.00 18.47
N SER A 489 -43.60 19.23 17.15
CA SER A 489 -43.64 20.57 16.55
C SER A 489 -45.05 21.16 16.39
N THR A 490 -46.09 20.33 16.58
CA THR A 490 -47.50 20.71 16.38
C THR A 490 -48.32 20.70 17.68
N ALA A 491 -47.67 20.53 18.84
CA ALA A 491 -48.28 20.56 20.18
C ALA A 491 -48.03 21.89 20.92
#